data_AF-A0A2E4YDH2-F1
#
_entry.id   AF-A0A2E4YDH2-F1
#
_cell.length_a   1.000
_cell.length_b   1.000
_cell.length_c   1.000
_cell.angle_alpha   90.00
_cell.angle_beta   90.00
_cell.angle_gamma   90.00
#
_symmetry.space_group_name_H-M   'P 1'
#
loop_
_entity.id
_entity.type
_entity.pdbx_description
1 polymer ?
#
loop_
_entity_poly.entity_id
_entity_poly.type
_entity_poly.pdbx_seq_one_letter_code
_entity_poly.pdbx_strand_id
1 'polypeptide(L)'
;MKLFKKITGLTAASVFMVAGSSVGYTQGSLSELLNAVENDRVAESEEYQQRLQEFEQNAARQAEILETTEGRITEQESLQVQLSDQFEANEVIIADKREVLRNRRGDLNELFGTLQGVAGDFLSNFQDSLISAQYPGRTDELEVIIERAGSSIEQLNISEMERFWYFMHQEVTESGRVVTYNGEVALPSGETSTRSVTRIGSFNAISDGEYLNYQGEVAHLQVLPRQPGSDVLSAANALTASTSGFTRAGIDPTGGVGGQVMANLVNFPSASEQVEANAGVIGFIIIGVGVIGIILGFFRLLMLTLVSVNVRSQLKSEKASKNNPLGRVLMVAESNPNADTETLELKLGEAILKETPSLESLLTLIKMIATIAPLGGLLGTVTGMIQVFQQITVYGAGDPTIMAGGISQALMTTVLGIVVAIPTIFMHTVVKSRSDNIIHILEEQATGMIAQKAERAAGSS
;
A
#
# COMPACT_ATOMS: atom_id res chain seq x y z
N MET A 1 -38.83 -39.63 -40.55
CA MET A 1 -39.47 -40.89 -40.13
C MET A 1 -40.96 -40.76 -40.42
N LYS A 2 -41.43 -41.21 -41.59
CA LYS A 2 -42.32 -42.39 -41.79
C LYS A 2 -43.58 -42.44 -40.89
N LEU A 3 -44.73 -42.41 -41.58
CA LEU A 3 -45.95 -43.22 -41.43
C LEU A 3 -46.82 -43.13 -40.16
N PHE A 4 -48.13 -42.93 -40.37
CA PHE A 4 -49.31 -43.74 -39.95
C PHE A 4 -50.54 -42.85 -40.27
N LYS A 5 -51.48 -43.05 -41.21
CA LYS A 5 -52.29 -44.15 -41.77
C LYS A 5 -53.28 -44.82 -40.80
N LYS A 6 -54.58 -44.70 -41.18
CA LYS A 6 -55.72 -45.62 -40.98
C LYS A 6 -56.39 -45.53 -39.59
N ILE A 7 -57.71 -45.72 -39.39
CA ILE A 7 -58.64 -46.69 -40.01
C ILE A 7 -60.11 -46.38 -39.56
N THR A 8 -61.08 -46.57 -40.47
CA THR A 8 -62.48 -47.11 -40.33
C THR A 8 -63.47 -46.52 -39.30
N GLY A 9 -64.78 -46.42 -39.56
CA GLY A 9 -65.66 -47.11 -40.51
C GLY A 9 -66.90 -47.68 -39.79
N LEU A 10 -67.89 -48.12 -40.59
CA LEU A 10 -69.16 -48.82 -40.29
C LEU A 10 -70.42 -47.95 -40.25
N THR A 11 -71.32 -47.98 -41.26
CA THR A 11 -72.32 -49.04 -41.66
C THR A 11 -73.47 -49.11 -40.63
N ALA A 12 -74.75 -49.37 -40.93
CA ALA A 12 -75.46 -50.00 -42.04
C ALA A 12 -76.96 -49.62 -41.85
N ALA A 13 -77.75 -49.37 -42.90
CA ALA A 13 -78.60 -50.35 -43.61
C ALA A 13 -79.94 -50.68 -42.95
N SER A 14 -81.04 -50.47 -43.71
CA SER A 14 -82.21 -51.35 -43.90
C SER A 14 -83.36 -50.53 -44.51
N VAL A 15 -83.62 -50.60 -45.82
CA VAL A 15 -84.48 -51.59 -46.51
C VAL A 15 -85.92 -51.57 -46.00
N PHE A 16 -86.86 -51.13 -46.84
CA PHE A 16 -88.11 -51.85 -47.08
C PHE A 16 -88.64 -51.60 -48.50
N MET A 17 -88.52 -52.64 -49.34
CA MET A 17 -89.39 -52.90 -50.49
C MET A 17 -90.67 -53.53 -49.95
N VAL A 18 -91.85 -53.08 -50.37
CA VAL A 18 -93.04 -53.94 -50.46
C VAL A 18 -93.77 -53.64 -51.77
N ALA A 19 -93.91 -54.70 -52.54
CA ALA A 19 -94.77 -54.85 -53.70
C ALA A 19 -96.15 -55.42 -53.28
N GLY A 20 -97.16 -55.25 -54.14
CA GLY A 20 -98.48 -55.88 -54.04
C GLY A 20 -99.53 -54.91 -53.46
N SER A 21 -100.74 -54.77 -54.01
CA SER A 21 -101.52 -55.74 -54.78
C SER A 21 -102.59 -55.00 -55.59
N SER A 22 -102.83 -55.47 -56.80
CA SER A 22 -104.06 -55.24 -57.56
C SER A 22 -105.29 -55.62 -56.75
N VAL A 23 -106.20 -54.68 -56.50
CA VAL A 23 -107.57 -54.98 -56.05
C VAL A 23 -108.51 -54.69 -57.22
N GLY A 24 -109.18 -55.74 -57.67
CA GLY A 24 -110.16 -55.70 -58.75
C GLY A 24 -111.41 -54.93 -58.32
N TYR A 25 -111.88 -54.07 -59.22
CA TYR A 25 -113.22 -53.48 -59.14
C TYR A 25 -114.24 -54.54 -59.60
N THR A 26 -114.74 -55.32 -58.66
CA THR A 26 -116.04 -56.00 -58.83
C THR A 26 -117.15 -54.95 -58.75
N GLN A 27 -118.07 -54.99 -59.73
CA GLN A 27 -119.27 -54.16 -59.82
C GLN A 27 -120.05 -54.13 -58.50
N GLY A 28 -119.80 -53.10 -57.70
CA GLY A 28 -120.68 -52.63 -56.65
C GLY A 28 -121.52 -51.48 -57.20
N SER A 29 -122.77 -51.41 -56.77
CA SER A 29 -123.76 -50.43 -57.22
C SER A 29 -123.26 -48.97 -57.12
N LEU A 30 -123.83 -48.05 -57.91
CA LEU A 30 -123.52 -46.60 -57.84
C LEU A 30 -123.66 -46.03 -56.40
N SER A 31 -124.43 -46.72 -55.54
CA SER A 31 -124.62 -46.50 -54.10
C SER A 31 -123.49 -46.99 -53.18
N GLU A 32 -122.66 -47.96 -53.60
CA GLU A 32 -121.45 -48.39 -52.88
C GLU A 32 -120.24 -47.51 -53.21
N LEU A 33 -120.13 -47.03 -54.46
CA LEU A 33 -119.13 -46.03 -54.87
C LEU A 33 -119.36 -44.68 -54.18
N LEU A 34 -120.62 -44.31 -53.92
CA LEU A 34 -120.95 -43.11 -53.15
C LEU A 34 -120.50 -43.24 -51.68
N ASN A 35 -120.75 -44.39 -51.04
CA ASN A 35 -120.31 -44.66 -49.66
C ASN A 35 -118.78 -44.82 -49.54
N ALA A 36 -118.12 -45.40 -50.54
CA ALA A 36 -116.66 -45.49 -50.57
C ALA A 36 -116.01 -44.12 -50.79
N VAL A 37 -116.56 -43.27 -51.66
CA VAL A 37 -116.10 -41.88 -51.84
C VAL A 37 -116.44 -41.02 -50.62
N GLU A 38 -117.56 -41.24 -49.95
CA GLU A 38 -117.91 -40.53 -48.71
C GLU A 38 -117.00 -40.94 -47.55
N ASN A 39 -116.68 -42.24 -47.39
CA ASN A 39 -115.73 -42.73 -46.39
C ASN A 39 -114.26 -42.39 -46.73
N ASP A 40 -113.84 -42.41 -48.01
CA ASP A 40 -112.49 -41.98 -48.43
C ASP A 40 -112.33 -40.46 -48.30
N ARG A 41 -113.35 -39.65 -48.59
CA ARG A 41 -113.29 -38.19 -48.37
C ARG A 41 -113.20 -37.85 -46.87
N VAL A 42 -113.77 -38.69 -46.01
CA VAL A 42 -113.68 -38.55 -44.54
C VAL A 42 -112.31 -39.05 -44.04
N ALA A 43 -111.80 -40.19 -44.52
CA ALA A 43 -110.48 -40.71 -44.15
C ALA A 43 -109.32 -39.84 -44.69
N GLU A 44 -109.42 -39.34 -45.92
CA GLU A 44 -108.46 -38.40 -46.51
C GLU A 44 -108.55 -37.02 -45.83
N SER A 45 -109.74 -36.60 -45.37
CA SER A 45 -109.90 -35.39 -44.56
C SER A 45 -109.26 -35.54 -43.16
N GLU A 46 -109.37 -36.69 -42.52
CA GLU A 46 -108.73 -36.95 -41.22
C GLU A 46 -107.20 -37.06 -41.34
N GLU A 47 -106.69 -37.80 -42.33
CA GLU A 47 -105.24 -37.92 -42.58
C GLU A 47 -104.63 -36.59 -43.03
N TYR A 48 -105.34 -35.83 -43.88
CA TYR A 48 -104.92 -34.48 -44.28
C TYR A 48 -104.88 -33.54 -43.07
N GLN A 49 -105.87 -33.59 -42.17
CA GLN A 49 -105.85 -32.80 -40.94
C GLN A 49 -104.70 -33.20 -40.00
N GLN A 50 -104.38 -34.49 -39.88
CA GLN A 50 -103.23 -34.95 -39.10
C GLN A 50 -101.90 -34.46 -39.70
N ARG A 51 -101.70 -34.58 -41.02
CA ARG A 51 -100.50 -34.06 -41.69
C ARG A 51 -100.40 -32.54 -41.60
N LEU A 52 -101.53 -31.82 -41.66
CA LEU A 52 -101.55 -30.37 -41.49
C LEU A 52 -101.13 -29.99 -40.06
N GLN A 53 -101.65 -30.69 -39.04
CA GLN A 53 -101.23 -30.49 -37.65
C GLN A 53 -99.76 -30.86 -37.43
N GLU A 54 -99.26 -31.96 -37.99
CA GLU A 54 -97.85 -32.33 -37.90
C GLU A 54 -96.95 -31.31 -38.60
N PHE A 55 -97.36 -30.78 -39.76
CA PHE A 55 -96.64 -29.74 -40.48
C PHE A 55 -96.61 -28.43 -39.68
N GLU A 56 -97.75 -28.00 -39.12
CA GLU A 56 -97.84 -26.83 -38.25
C GLU A 56 -96.99 -27.00 -36.98
N GLN A 57 -97.01 -28.17 -36.33
CA GLN A 57 -96.17 -28.47 -35.18
C GLN A 57 -94.69 -28.48 -35.52
N ASN A 58 -94.30 -29.04 -36.68
CA ASN A 58 -92.92 -29.05 -37.12
C ASN A 58 -92.44 -27.64 -37.51
N ALA A 59 -93.29 -26.84 -38.15
CA ALA A 59 -93.00 -25.43 -38.44
C ALA A 59 -92.84 -24.61 -37.16
N ALA A 60 -93.73 -24.80 -36.17
CA ALA A 60 -93.63 -24.18 -34.85
C ALA A 60 -92.34 -24.59 -34.11
N ARG A 61 -91.99 -25.89 -34.15
CA ARG A 61 -90.75 -26.41 -33.56
C ARG A 61 -89.50 -25.84 -34.26
N GLN A 62 -89.52 -25.71 -35.59
CA GLN A 62 -88.43 -25.09 -36.34
C GLN A 62 -88.28 -23.60 -35.98
N ALA A 63 -89.39 -22.88 -35.81
CA ALA A 63 -89.38 -21.49 -35.37
C ALA A 63 -88.82 -21.34 -33.95
N GLU A 64 -89.23 -22.19 -33.00
CA GLU A 64 -88.71 -22.20 -31.63
C GLU A 64 -87.21 -22.51 -31.57
N ILE A 65 -86.75 -23.51 -32.35
CA ILE A 65 -85.33 -23.84 -32.46
C ILE A 65 -84.55 -22.67 -33.04
N LEU A 66 -85.08 -22.02 -34.09
CA LEU A 66 -84.44 -20.86 -34.71
C LEU A 66 -84.32 -19.72 -33.71
N GLU A 67 -85.41 -19.36 -33.03
CA GLU A 67 -85.43 -18.29 -32.01
C GLU A 67 -84.46 -18.57 -30.86
N THR A 68 -84.45 -19.81 -30.34
CA THR A 68 -83.52 -20.22 -29.29
C THR A 68 -82.06 -20.18 -29.77
N THR A 69 -81.81 -20.59 -31.02
CA THR A 69 -80.47 -20.59 -31.61
C THR A 69 -79.98 -19.17 -31.86
N GLU A 70 -80.83 -18.29 -32.39
CA GLU A 70 -80.53 -16.87 -32.57
C GLU A 70 -80.23 -16.20 -31.22
N GLY A 71 -81.05 -16.45 -30.20
CA GLY A 71 -80.81 -15.95 -28.83
C GLY A 71 -79.46 -16.41 -28.26
N ARG A 72 -79.10 -17.69 -28.46
CA ARG A 72 -77.78 -18.22 -28.05
C ARG A 72 -76.63 -17.62 -28.84
N ILE A 73 -76.79 -17.38 -30.14
CA ILE A 73 -75.77 -16.71 -30.97
C ILE A 73 -75.51 -15.32 -30.41
N THR A 74 -76.56 -14.53 -30.16
CA THR A 74 -76.43 -13.18 -29.58
C THR A 74 -75.79 -13.19 -28.19
N GLU A 75 -76.16 -14.15 -27.33
CA GLU A 75 -75.52 -14.30 -26.02
C GLU A 75 -74.02 -14.59 -26.15
N GLN A 76 -73.64 -15.54 -27.00
CA GLN A 76 -72.23 -15.89 -27.24
C GLN A 76 -71.44 -14.76 -27.90
N GLU A 77 -72.04 -14.01 -28.83
CA GLU A 77 -71.43 -12.81 -29.41
C GLU A 77 -71.18 -11.75 -28.35
N SER A 78 -72.14 -11.51 -27.45
CA SER A 78 -71.96 -10.56 -26.34
C SER A 78 -70.83 -10.99 -25.39
N LEU A 79 -70.75 -12.30 -25.09
CA LEU A 79 -69.70 -12.86 -24.25
C LEU A 79 -68.33 -12.77 -24.93
N GLN A 80 -68.26 -13.05 -26.24
CA GLN A 80 -67.04 -12.92 -27.02
C GLN A 80 -66.52 -11.48 -26.96
N VAL A 81 -67.39 -10.48 -27.15
CA VAL A 81 -67.00 -9.06 -27.05
C VAL A 81 -66.48 -8.74 -25.65
N GLN A 82 -67.20 -9.12 -24.59
CA GLN A 82 -66.75 -8.88 -23.21
C GLN A 82 -65.40 -9.55 -22.90
N LEU A 83 -65.19 -10.79 -23.33
CA LEU A 83 -63.92 -11.50 -23.15
C LEU A 83 -62.80 -10.87 -23.99
N SER A 84 -63.11 -10.39 -25.19
CA SER A 84 -62.16 -9.66 -26.04
C SER A 84 -61.72 -8.36 -25.37
N ASP A 85 -62.66 -7.56 -24.87
CA ASP A 85 -62.38 -6.32 -24.15
C ASP A 85 -61.52 -6.58 -22.89
N GLN A 86 -61.83 -7.65 -22.13
CA GLN A 86 -61.05 -8.04 -20.96
C GLN A 86 -59.65 -8.53 -21.35
N PHE A 87 -59.51 -9.27 -22.45
CA PHE A 87 -58.23 -9.72 -22.96
C PHE A 87 -57.34 -8.54 -23.36
N GLU A 88 -57.89 -7.59 -24.13
CA GLU A 88 -57.19 -6.36 -24.53
C GLU A 88 -56.76 -5.53 -23.30
N ALA A 89 -57.65 -5.36 -22.31
CA ALA A 89 -57.31 -4.67 -21.07
C ALA A 89 -56.19 -5.37 -20.28
N ASN A 90 -56.23 -6.71 -20.22
CA ASN A 90 -55.19 -7.49 -19.55
C ASN A 90 -53.83 -7.41 -20.28
N GLU A 91 -53.81 -7.38 -21.62
CA GLU A 91 -52.57 -7.21 -22.39
C GLU A 91 -51.87 -5.89 -22.05
N VAL A 92 -52.64 -4.79 -21.93
CA VAL A 92 -52.10 -3.49 -21.52
C VAL A 92 -51.52 -3.55 -20.11
N ILE A 93 -52.26 -4.12 -19.14
CA ILE A 93 -51.78 -4.25 -17.75
C ILE A 93 -50.50 -5.09 -17.67
N ILE A 94 -50.42 -6.18 -18.43
CA ILE A 94 -49.23 -7.04 -18.47
C ILE A 94 -48.05 -6.29 -19.09
N ALA A 95 -48.26 -5.53 -20.16
CA ALA A 95 -47.23 -4.70 -20.78
C ALA A 95 -46.68 -3.67 -19.78
N ASP A 96 -47.56 -2.91 -19.11
CA ASP A 96 -47.19 -1.91 -18.11
C ASP A 96 -46.43 -2.54 -16.94
N LYS A 97 -46.92 -3.66 -16.39
CA LYS A 97 -46.24 -4.37 -15.29
C LYS A 97 -44.87 -4.90 -15.71
N ARG A 98 -44.73 -5.39 -16.95
CA ARG A 98 -43.43 -5.84 -17.50
C ARG A 98 -42.47 -4.68 -17.67
N GLU A 99 -42.93 -3.52 -18.10
CA GLU A 99 -42.11 -2.31 -18.19
C GLU A 99 -41.66 -1.85 -16.80
N VAL A 100 -42.57 -1.75 -15.83
CA VAL A 100 -42.23 -1.40 -14.44
C VAL A 100 -41.22 -2.37 -13.85
N LEU A 101 -41.40 -3.68 -14.06
CA LEU A 101 -40.45 -4.70 -13.61
C LEU A 101 -39.07 -4.52 -14.28
N ARG A 102 -39.05 -4.25 -15.59
CA ARG A 102 -37.82 -4.02 -16.34
C ARG A 102 -37.07 -2.79 -15.82
N ASN A 103 -37.77 -1.68 -15.59
CA ASN A 103 -37.18 -0.44 -15.07
C ASN A 103 -36.63 -0.66 -13.66
N ARG A 104 -37.44 -1.22 -12.75
CA ARG A 104 -37.00 -1.54 -11.37
C ARG A 104 -35.79 -2.47 -11.32
N ARG A 105 -35.72 -3.46 -12.21
CA ARG A 105 -34.55 -4.35 -12.31
C ARG A 105 -33.33 -3.61 -12.85
N GLY A 106 -33.52 -2.67 -13.77
CA GLY A 106 -32.46 -1.77 -14.24
C GLY A 106 -31.90 -0.94 -13.09
N ASP A 107 -32.78 -0.27 -12.33
CA ASP A 107 -32.39 0.54 -11.17
C ASP A 107 -31.65 -0.29 -10.11
N LEU A 108 -32.11 -1.53 -9.83
CA LEU A 108 -31.43 -2.44 -8.90
C LEU A 108 -30.04 -2.86 -9.40
N ASN A 109 -29.89 -3.13 -10.70
CA ASN A 109 -28.58 -3.48 -11.26
C ASN A 109 -27.61 -2.30 -11.18
N GLU A 110 -28.08 -1.06 -11.36
CA GLU A 110 -27.27 0.14 -11.18
C GLU A 110 -26.85 0.32 -9.71
N LEU A 111 -27.77 0.10 -8.77
CA LEU A 111 -27.47 0.10 -7.34
C LEU A 111 -26.42 -0.95 -7.01
N PHE A 112 -26.58 -2.21 -7.45
CA PHE A 112 -25.63 -3.28 -7.17
C PHE A 112 -24.27 -3.04 -7.81
N GLY A 113 -24.22 -2.50 -9.04
CA GLY A 113 -22.97 -2.09 -9.66
C GLY A 113 -22.24 -0.99 -8.88
N THR A 114 -22.99 0.00 -8.38
CA THR A 114 -22.45 1.08 -7.53
C THR A 114 -21.94 0.52 -6.21
N LEU A 115 -22.72 -0.35 -5.56
CA LEU A 115 -22.34 -1.00 -4.31
C LEU A 115 -21.09 -1.87 -4.50
N GLN A 116 -21.00 -2.63 -5.59
CA GLN A 116 -19.82 -3.43 -5.91
C GLN A 116 -18.56 -2.57 -6.04
N GLY A 117 -18.65 -1.43 -6.74
CA GLY A 117 -17.53 -0.50 -6.88
C GLY A 117 -17.09 0.07 -5.53
N VAL A 118 -18.03 0.61 -4.75
CA VAL A 118 -17.74 1.22 -3.44
C VAL A 118 -17.23 0.17 -2.44
N ALA A 119 -17.80 -1.03 -2.43
CA ALA A 119 -17.35 -2.11 -1.57
C ALA A 119 -15.95 -2.62 -1.96
N GLY A 120 -15.64 -2.68 -3.26
CA GLY A 120 -14.29 -3.00 -3.75
C GLY A 120 -13.26 -1.95 -3.35
N ASP A 121 -13.57 -0.66 -3.50
CA ASP A 121 -12.71 0.44 -3.05
C ASP A 121 -12.50 0.41 -1.52
N PHE A 122 -13.57 0.10 -0.77
CA PHE A 122 -13.51 -0.04 0.68
C PHE A 122 -12.64 -1.23 1.10
N LEU A 123 -12.76 -2.38 0.43
CA LEU A 123 -12.00 -3.60 0.71
C LEU A 123 -10.49 -3.35 0.72
N SER A 124 -9.98 -2.55 -0.23
CA SER A 124 -8.55 -2.26 -0.34
C SER A 124 -7.94 -1.64 0.93
N ASN A 125 -8.70 -0.80 1.65
CA ASN A 125 -8.23 -0.23 2.92
C ASN A 125 -8.67 -1.09 4.11
N PHE A 126 -9.81 -1.77 4.00
CA PHE A 126 -10.41 -2.58 5.05
C PHE A 126 -9.59 -3.84 5.36
N GLN A 127 -8.99 -4.44 4.34
CA GLN A 127 -8.14 -5.63 4.47
C GLN A 127 -6.88 -5.35 5.30
N ASP A 128 -6.19 -4.24 5.04
CA ASP A 128 -4.95 -3.84 5.72
C ASP A 128 -5.19 -3.04 7.00
N SER A 129 -6.45 -2.73 7.33
CA SER A 129 -6.78 -2.01 8.55
C SER A 129 -6.44 -2.82 9.81
N LEU A 130 -5.77 -2.18 10.77
CA LEU A 130 -5.50 -2.74 12.10
C LEU A 130 -6.78 -3.12 12.86
N ILE A 131 -7.94 -2.60 12.47
CA ILE A 131 -9.23 -2.94 13.07
C ILE A 131 -9.60 -4.40 12.72
N SER A 132 -9.17 -4.89 11.55
CA SER A 132 -9.40 -6.27 11.11
C SER A 132 -8.58 -7.29 11.93
N ALA A 133 -7.47 -6.86 12.53
CA ALA A 133 -6.74 -7.67 13.51
C ALA A 133 -7.53 -7.91 14.81
N GLN A 134 -8.46 -7.02 15.17
CA GLN A 134 -9.34 -7.20 16.33
C GLN A 134 -10.59 -8.02 15.99
N TYR A 135 -11.11 -7.83 14.78
CA TYR A 135 -12.33 -8.47 14.30
C TYR A 135 -12.02 -9.29 13.05
N PRO A 136 -11.51 -10.53 13.22
CA PRO A 136 -11.14 -11.39 12.10
C PRO A 136 -12.38 -11.85 11.32
N GLY A 137 -12.20 -12.19 10.04
CA GLY A 137 -13.25 -12.74 9.16
C GLY A 137 -14.16 -11.70 8.49
N ARG A 138 -14.03 -10.41 8.83
CA ARG A 138 -14.85 -9.35 8.20
C ARG A 138 -14.51 -9.14 6.72
N THR A 139 -13.25 -9.34 6.33
CA THR A 139 -12.78 -9.23 4.94
C THR A 139 -13.45 -10.28 4.06
N ASP A 140 -13.44 -11.54 4.50
CA ASP A 140 -14.09 -12.66 3.79
C ASP A 140 -15.59 -12.43 3.60
N GLU A 141 -16.28 -11.93 4.64
CA GLU A 141 -17.70 -11.56 4.54
C GLU A 141 -17.94 -10.46 3.49
N LEU A 142 -17.06 -9.47 3.40
CA LEU A 142 -17.16 -8.38 2.44
C LEU A 142 -16.89 -8.85 0.99
N GLU A 143 -15.94 -9.75 0.80
CA GLU A 143 -15.65 -10.35 -0.51
C GLU A 143 -16.87 -11.10 -1.07
N VAL A 144 -17.57 -11.87 -0.23
CA VAL A 144 -18.81 -12.57 -0.61
C VAL A 144 -19.90 -11.56 -1.02
N ILE A 145 -20.02 -10.43 -0.32
CA ILE A 145 -20.96 -9.35 -0.68
C ILE A 145 -20.60 -8.75 -2.05
N ILE A 146 -19.33 -8.49 -2.31
CA ILE A 146 -18.84 -7.94 -3.58
C ILE A 146 -19.10 -8.91 -4.75
N GLU A 147 -18.82 -10.21 -4.54
CA GLU A 147 -19.06 -11.25 -5.54
C GLU A 147 -20.54 -11.32 -5.93
N ARG A 148 -21.43 -11.31 -4.93
CA ARG A 148 -22.87 -11.34 -5.15
C ARG A 148 -23.41 -10.04 -5.74
N ALA A 149 -22.82 -8.89 -5.42
CA ALA A 149 -23.15 -7.62 -6.06
C ALA A 149 -22.91 -7.64 -7.58
N GLY A 150 -21.86 -8.33 -8.01
CA GLY A 150 -21.52 -8.50 -9.43
C GLY A 150 -22.25 -9.66 -10.12
N SER A 151 -23.01 -10.48 -9.37
CA SER A 151 -23.70 -11.64 -9.91
C SER A 151 -25.01 -11.24 -10.59
N SER A 152 -25.25 -11.82 -11.78
CA SER A 152 -26.53 -11.68 -12.48
C SER A 152 -27.56 -12.75 -12.08
N ILE A 153 -27.15 -13.73 -11.26
CA ILE A 153 -27.96 -14.89 -10.87
C ILE A 153 -28.35 -14.80 -9.39
N GLU A 154 -27.39 -14.46 -8.53
CA GLU A 154 -27.59 -14.35 -7.08
C GLU A 154 -27.55 -12.88 -6.66
N GLN A 155 -28.74 -12.28 -6.53
CA GLN A 155 -28.84 -10.89 -6.10
C GLN A 155 -28.58 -10.75 -4.60
N LEU A 156 -28.09 -9.58 -4.21
CA LEU A 156 -27.95 -9.18 -2.82
C LEU A 156 -29.32 -9.02 -2.17
N ASN A 157 -29.41 -9.45 -0.91
CA ASN A 157 -30.56 -9.16 -0.07
C ASN A 157 -30.32 -7.87 0.75
N ILE A 158 -31.39 -7.35 1.36
CA ILE A 158 -31.34 -6.13 2.17
C ILE A 158 -30.38 -6.29 3.36
N SER A 159 -30.37 -7.46 4.00
CA SER A 159 -29.51 -7.74 5.15
C SER A 159 -28.02 -7.67 4.79
N GLU A 160 -27.63 -8.08 3.58
CA GLU A 160 -26.24 -7.99 3.08
C GLU A 160 -25.83 -6.54 2.81
N MET A 161 -26.75 -5.73 2.27
CA MET A 161 -26.50 -4.29 2.11
C MET A 161 -26.37 -3.57 3.46
N GLU A 162 -27.21 -3.93 4.43
CA GLU A 162 -27.10 -3.44 5.81
C GLU A 162 -25.80 -3.91 6.48
N ARG A 163 -25.34 -5.13 6.17
CA ARG A 163 -24.06 -5.66 6.67
C ARG A 163 -22.86 -4.88 6.14
N PHE A 164 -22.85 -4.53 4.85
CA PHE A 164 -21.82 -3.65 4.29
C PHE A 164 -21.83 -2.27 4.98
N TRP A 165 -23.01 -1.68 5.15
CA TRP A 165 -23.17 -0.41 5.86
C TRP A 165 -22.66 -0.50 7.31
N TYR A 166 -22.94 -1.61 8.00
CA TYR A 166 -22.42 -1.90 9.33
C TYR A 166 -20.88 -1.91 9.36
N PHE A 167 -20.22 -2.56 8.40
CA PHE A 167 -18.75 -2.59 8.35
C PHE A 167 -18.15 -1.20 8.17
N MET A 168 -18.71 -0.37 7.31
CA MET A 168 -18.26 1.03 7.17
C MET A 168 -18.40 1.80 8.48
N HIS A 169 -19.55 1.68 9.15
CA HIS A 169 -19.77 2.33 10.44
C HIS A 169 -18.86 1.80 11.54
N GLN A 170 -18.60 0.49 11.55
CA GLN A 170 -17.68 -0.13 12.49
C GLN A 170 -16.28 0.44 12.27
N GLU A 171 -15.81 0.52 11.03
CA GLU A 171 -14.50 1.06 10.67
C GLU A 171 -14.34 2.52 11.14
N VAL A 172 -15.32 3.38 10.82
CA VAL A 172 -15.33 4.78 11.25
C VAL A 172 -15.33 4.90 12.78
N THR A 173 -16.18 4.14 13.46
CA THR A 173 -16.31 4.20 14.92
C THR A 173 -15.05 3.71 15.63
N GLU A 174 -14.49 2.60 15.15
CA GLU A 174 -13.32 1.97 15.76
C GLU A 174 -12.02 2.70 15.42
N SER A 175 -11.95 3.41 14.29
CA SER A 175 -10.79 4.27 13.93
C SER A 175 -10.53 5.39 14.94
N GLY A 176 -11.57 5.84 15.66
CA GLY A 176 -11.46 6.87 16.70
C GLY A 176 -11.20 6.34 18.10
N ARG A 177 -11.12 5.02 18.30
CA ARG A 177 -11.02 4.39 19.62
C ARG A 177 -9.62 3.86 19.90
N VAL A 178 -9.23 3.94 21.17
CA VAL A 178 -8.08 3.20 21.71
C VAL A 178 -8.64 2.03 22.50
N VAL A 179 -8.27 0.81 22.11
CA VAL A 179 -8.79 -0.43 22.71
C VAL A 179 -7.67 -1.42 22.96
N THR A 180 -7.80 -2.17 24.05
CA THR A 180 -6.89 -3.27 24.39
C THR A 180 -7.65 -4.59 24.27
N TYR A 181 -7.07 -5.55 23.54
CA TYR A 181 -7.63 -6.88 23.33
C TYR A 181 -6.51 -7.92 23.25
N ASN A 182 -6.85 -9.20 23.42
CA ASN A 182 -5.87 -10.28 23.25
C ASN A 182 -5.83 -10.69 21.78
N GLY A 183 -4.63 -10.65 21.18
CA GLY A 183 -4.38 -11.04 19.80
C GLY A 183 -3.16 -11.94 19.67
N GLU A 184 -3.09 -12.71 18.61
CA GLU A 184 -1.91 -13.51 18.27
C GLU A 184 -0.88 -12.62 17.57
N VAL A 185 0.34 -12.58 18.11
CA VAL A 185 1.44 -11.75 17.60
C VAL A 185 2.64 -12.64 17.30
N ALA A 186 3.18 -12.57 16.09
CA ALA A 186 4.47 -13.15 15.77
C ALA A 186 5.63 -12.33 16.33
N LEU A 187 6.53 -13.06 16.98
CA LEU A 187 7.86 -12.60 17.34
C LEU A 187 8.78 -12.57 16.11
N PRO A 188 9.88 -11.80 16.15
CA PRO A 188 10.93 -11.86 15.13
C PRO A 188 11.57 -13.26 14.97
N SER A 189 11.41 -14.14 15.95
CA SER A 189 11.84 -15.54 15.89
C SER A 189 10.95 -16.44 15.03
N GLY A 190 9.78 -15.94 14.59
CA GLY A 190 8.76 -16.70 13.86
C GLY A 190 7.81 -17.51 14.75
N GLU A 191 7.98 -17.48 16.07
CA GLU A 191 7.03 -18.05 17.02
C GLU A 191 5.85 -17.10 17.24
N THR A 192 4.63 -17.63 17.31
CA THR A 192 3.44 -16.84 17.62
C THR A 192 3.09 -16.96 19.11
N SER A 193 2.69 -15.85 19.71
CA SER A 193 2.24 -15.80 21.10
C SER A 193 1.01 -14.93 21.22
N THR A 194 0.02 -15.36 22.01
CA THR A 194 -1.09 -14.48 22.39
C THR A 194 -0.57 -13.40 23.34
N ARG A 195 -0.74 -12.15 22.96
CA ARG A 195 -0.34 -10.97 23.76
C ARG A 195 -1.48 -9.98 23.88
N SER A 196 -1.38 -9.10 24.88
CA SER A 196 -2.32 -8.00 25.08
C SER A 196 -1.96 -6.84 24.14
N VAL A 197 -2.73 -6.68 23.07
CA VAL A 197 -2.52 -5.67 22.02
C VAL A 197 -3.39 -4.45 22.32
N THR A 198 -2.75 -3.28 22.40
CA THR A 198 -3.41 -1.97 22.46
C THR A 198 -3.39 -1.33 21.08
N ARG A 199 -4.56 -1.22 20.45
CA ARG A 199 -4.76 -0.57 19.16
C ARG A 199 -5.11 0.90 19.36
N ILE A 200 -4.45 1.78 18.61
CA ILE A 200 -4.71 3.23 18.58
C ILE A 200 -5.36 3.57 17.25
N GLY A 201 -6.68 3.60 17.22
CA GLY A 201 -7.45 3.85 16.00
C GLY A 201 -7.13 2.83 14.90
N SER A 202 -7.01 3.28 13.66
CA SER A 202 -6.45 2.47 12.58
C SER A 202 -4.93 2.57 12.47
N PHE A 203 -4.27 3.48 13.20
CA PHE A 203 -2.92 3.92 12.88
C PHE A 203 -1.80 3.00 13.36
N ASN A 204 -1.87 2.54 14.61
CA ASN A 204 -0.82 1.73 15.21
C ASN A 204 -1.39 0.71 16.21
N ALA A 205 -0.67 -0.40 16.38
CA ALA A 205 -0.89 -1.35 17.45
C ALA A 205 0.38 -1.52 18.27
N ILE A 206 0.22 -1.69 19.58
CA ILE A 206 1.30 -1.77 20.56
C ILE A 206 1.06 -2.97 21.47
N SER A 207 2.09 -3.76 21.75
CA SER A 207 2.05 -4.85 22.73
C SER A 207 3.34 -4.86 23.53
N ASP A 208 3.26 -4.95 24.85
CA ASP A 208 4.44 -4.99 25.75
C ASP A 208 5.46 -3.86 25.50
N GLY A 209 4.96 -2.69 25.08
CA GLY A 209 5.80 -1.52 24.76
C GLY A 209 6.38 -1.51 23.35
N GLU A 210 6.18 -2.57 22.57
CA GLU A 210 6.65 -2.71 21.19
C GLU A 210 5.53 -2.35 20.20
N TYR A 211 5.88 -1.62 19.15
CA TYR A 211 4.99 -1.35 18.03
C TYR A 211 4.92 -2.57 17.11
N LEU A 212 3.71 -2.83 16.61
CA LEU A 212 3.38 -3.95 15.75
C LEU A 212 3.04 -3.46 14.34
N ASN A 213 3.23 -4.34 13.37
CA ASN A 213 2.71 -4.23 12.01
C ASN A 213 1.63 -5.28 11.78
N TYR A 214 0.64 -4.95 10.97
CA TYR A 214 -0.40 -5.88 10.55
C TYR A 214 -0.29 -6.14 9.05
N GLN A 215 -0.36 -7.42 8.66
CA GLN A 215 -0.37 -7.83 7.27
C GLN A 215 -1.76 -8.39 6.95
N GLY A 216 -2.54 -7.65 6.18
CA GLY A 216 -3.94 -7.95 5.90
C GLY A 216 -4.16 -9.26 5.13
N GLU A 217 -3.27 -9.59 4.20
CA GLU A 217 -3.34 -10.83 3.39
C GLU A 217 -3.33 -12.12 4.20
N VAL A 218 -2.55 -12.14 5.30
CA VAL A 218 -2.42 -13.31 6.19
C VAL A 218 -3.11 -13.10 7.54
N ALA A 219 -3.83 -11.98 7.70
CA ALA A 219 -4.50 -11.56 8.93
C ALA A 219 -3.60 -11.67 10.17
N HIS A 220 -2.35 -11.20 10.06
CA HIS A 220 -1.32 -11.49 11.06
C HIS A 220 -0.68 -10.24 11.64
N LEU A 221 -0.56 -10.17 12.97
CA LEU A 221 0.19 -9.14 13.68
C LEU A 221 1.62 -9.61 13.93
N GLN A 222 2.59 -8.74 13.67
CA GLN A 222 4.00 -9.03 13.87
C GLN A 222 4.67 -7.86 14.59
N VAL A 223 5.60 -8.15 15.50
CA VAL A 223 6.46 -7.11 16.08
C VAL A 223 7.28 -6.45 14.96
N LEU A 224 7.35 -5.11 14.95
CA LEU A 224 8.17 -4.40 13.97
C LEU A 224 9.63 -4.89 14.05
N PRO A 225 10.29 -5.17 12.90
CA PRO A 225 11.69 -5.60 12.92
C PRO A 225 12.63 -4.54 13.50
N ARG A 226 12.23 -3.27 13.45
CA ARG A 226 12.89 -2.15 14.12
C ARG A 226 11.89 -1.31 14.87
N GLN A 227 12.15 -1.10 16.15
CA GLN A 227 11.35 -0.25 17.02
C GLN A 227 11.75 1.24 16.89
N PRO A 228 10.81 2.18 17.12
CA PRO A 228 11.12 3.61 17.13
C PRO A 228 12.02 3.97 18.33
N GLY A 229 12.54 5.20 18.34
CA GLY A 229 13.44 5.67 19.41
C GLY A 229 12.85 5.55 20.82
N SER A 230 13.72 5.59 21.84
CA SER A 230 13.35 5.41 23.25
C SER A 230 12.24 6.33 23.74
N ASP A 231 12.17 7.55 23.22
CA ASP A 231 11.15 8.54 23.59
C ASP A 231 9.74 8.11 23.15
N VAL A 232 9.63 7.45 22.00
CA VAL A 232 8.38 6.93 21.46
C VAL A 232 7.99 5.64 22.19
N LEU A 233 8.96 4.76 22.46
CA LEU A 233 8.74 3.51 23.22
C LEU A 233 8.32 3.77 24.68
N SER A 234 8.91 4.77 25.33
CA SER A 234 8.51 5.14 26.69
C SER A 234 7.08 5.70 26.73
N ALA A 235 6.68 6.48 25.73
CA ALA A 235 5.31 6.95 25.55
C ALA A 235 4.32 5.79 25.29
N ALA A 236 4.72 4.81 24.47
CA ALA A 236 3.95 3.59 24.22
C ALA A 236 3.74 2.76 25.50
N ASN A 237 4.79 2.56 26.29
CA ASN A 237 4.69 1.88 27.59
C ASN A 237 3.80 2.64 28.59
N ALA A 238 3.86 3.97 28.58
CA ALA A 238 2.97 4.78 29.42
C ALA A 238 1.50 4.61 28.99
N LEU A 239 1.22 4.49 27.69
CA LEU A 239 -0.12 4.26 27.18
C LEU A 239 -0.64 2.87 27.56
N THR A 240 0.17 1.81 27.41
CA THR A 240 -0.25 0.44 27.75
C THR A 240 -0.48 0.25 29.26
N ALA A 241 0.21 1.02 30.10
CA ALA A 241 0.00 1.00 31.55
C ALA A 241 -1.16 1.90 32.03
N SER A 242 -1.61 2.85 31.20
CA SER A 242 -2.65 3.82 31.55
C SER A 242 -4.05 3.23 31.34
N THR A 243 -4.96 3.49 32.27
CA THR A 243 -6.37 3.04 32.19
C THR A 243 -7.36 4.18 31.95
N SER A 244 -6.96 5.43 32.20
CA SER A 244 -7.80 6.61 31.97
C SER A 244 -6.97 7.90 31.93
N GLY A 245 -7.55 8.96 31.37
CA GLY A 245 -6.93 10.27 31.29
C GLY A 245 -6.15 10.49 30.00
N PHE A 246 -5.40 11.59 29.94
CA PHE A 246 -4.60 11.96 28.78
C PHE A 246 -3.20 11.36 28.90
N THR A 247 -2.79 10.56 27.91
CA THR A 247 -1.45 9.99 27.82
C THR A 247 -0.85 10.31 26.47
N ARG A 248 0.40 10.77 26.46
CA ARG A 248 1.12 11.02 25.22
C ARG A 248 1.53 9.68 24.61
N ALA A 249 1.28 9.49 23.33
CA ALA A 249 1.71 8.32 22.56
C ALA A 249 2.23 8.76 21.19
N GLY A 250 3.18 8.00 20.63
CA GLY A 250 3.60 8.17 19.24
C GLY A 250 2.58 7.53 18.32
N ILE A 251 2.05 8.30 17.36
CA ILE A 251 1.11 7.83 16.34
C ILE A 251 1.72 8.15 14.98
N ASP A 252 1.62 7.19 14.07
CA ASP A 252 2.03 7.31 12.68
C ASP A 252 0.81 7.26 11.76
N PRO A 253 0.32 8.42 11.29
CA PRO A 253 -0.83 8.49 10.38
C PRO A 253 -0.46 8.27 8.90
N THR A 254 0.78 7.88 8.58
CA THR A 254 1.21 7.77 7.18
C THR A 254 0.74 6.48 6.51
N GLY A 255 0.42 6.57 5.22
CA GLY A 255 -0.15 5.47 4.42
C GLY A 255 -1.68 5.46 4.44
N GLY A 256 -2.30 4.57 3.66
CA GLY A 256 -3.76 4.44 3.58
C GLY A 256 -4.41 3.92 4.86
N VAL A 257 -3.67 3.10 5.62
CA VAL A 257 -4.12 2.47 6.88
C VAL A 257 -3.32 2.91 8.11
N GLY A 258 -2.35 3.83 7.96
CA GLY A 258 -1.46 4.25 9.04
C GLY A 258 -0.27 3.31 9.28
N GLY A 259 0.72 3.78 10.04
CA GLY A 259 1.88 2.97 10.45
C GLY A 259 2.96 2.75 9.38
N GLN A 260 2.84 3.37 8.20
CA GLN A 260 3.74 3.07 7.07
C GLN A 260 5.19 3.52 7.30
N VAL A 261 5.42 4.65 7.97
CA VAL A 261 6.78 5.08 8.34
C VAL A 261 7.37 4.14 9.39
N MET A 262 6.57 3.75 10.39
CA MET A 262 7.00 2.80 11.43
C MET A 262 7.34 1.42 10.87
N ALA A 263 6.52 0.90 9.96
CA ALA A 263 6.79 -0.33 9.22
C ALA A 263 8.11 -0.26 8.44
N ASN A 264 8.45 0.92 7.94
CA ASN A 264 9.67 1.18 7.16
C ASN A 264 10.85 1.68 7.98
N LEU A 265 10.80 1.67 9.32
CA LEU A 265 11.93 2.12 10.15
C LEU A 265 13.23 1.36 9.88
N VAL A 266 13.13 0.10 9.47
CA VAL A 266 14.28 -0.72 9.04
C VAL A 266 15.08 -0.03 7.92
N ASN A 267 14.39 0.71 7.04
CA ASN A 267 14.99 1.42 5.91
C ASN A 267 15.64 2.76 6.30
N PHE A 268 15.53 3.18 7.57
CA PHE A 268 16.20 4.36 8.12
C PHE A 268 17.34 3.95 9.07
N PRO A 269 18.47 3.43 8.54
CA PRO A 269 19.61 3.03 9.36
C PRO A 269 20.21 4.23 10.10
N SER A 270 20.64 3.99 11.34
CA SER A 270 21.36 4.99 12.15
C SER A 270 22.74 5.29 11.55
N ALA A 271 23.37 6.40 11.93
CA ALA A 271 24.68 6.76 11.38
C ALA A 271 25.74 5.67 11.62
N SER A 272 25.72 5.01 12.79
CA SER A 272 26.62 3.89 13.09
C SER A 272 26.31 2.67 12.24
N GLU A 273 25.04 2.32 12.09
CA GLU A 273 24.63 1.20 11.22
C GLU A 273 24.95 1.47 9.76
N GLN A 274 24.81 2.71 9.29
CA GLN A 274 25.18 3.06 7.93
C GLN A 274 26.68 2.91 7.70
N VAL A 275 27.52 3.26 8.68
CA VAL A 275 28.96 3.03 8.62
C VAL A 275 29.25 1.52 8.65
N GLU A 276 28.63 0.76 9.54
CA GLU A 276 28.86 -0.68 9.62
C GLU A 276 28.42 -1.42 8.35
N ALA A 277 27.26 -1.08 7.81
CA ALA A 277 26.69 -1.71 6.63
C ALA A 277 27.34 -1.23 5.31
N ASN A 278 27.76 0.04 5.23
CA ASN A 278 28.16 0.66 3.96
C ASN A 278 29.58 1.25 3.94
N ALA A 279 30.37 1.24 5.02
CA ALA A 279 31.74 1.78 4.92
C ALA A 279 32.64 0.90 4.04
N GLY A 280 32.38 -0.41 4.00
CA GLY A 280 33.27 -1.38 3.37
C GLY A 280 34.70 -1.33 3.93
N VAL A 281 35.60 -2.11 3.35
CA VAL A 281 36.99 -2.20 3.83
C VAL A 281 37.71 -0.84 3.76
N ILE A 282 37.48 -0.08 2.68
CA ILE A 282 38.14 1.22 2.47
C ILE A 282 37.65 2.25 3.49
N GLY A 283 36.35 2.30 3.80
CA GLY A 283 35.82 3.23 4.80
C GLY A 283 36.38 2.95 6.19
N PHE A 284 36.53 1.68 6.59
CA PHE A 284 37.18 1.34 7.87
C PHE A 284 38.67 1.71 7.89
N ILE A 285 39.39 1.59 6.76
CA ILE A 285 40.78 2.08 6.65
C ILE A 285 40.83 3.61 6.83
N ILE A 286 39.92 4.35 6.19
CA ILE A 286 39.84 5.82 6.33
C ILE A 286 39.60 6.20 7.79
N ILE A 287 38.67 5.53 8.47
CA ILE A 287 38.40 5.76 9.90
C ILE A 287 39.66 5.47 10.73
N GLY A 288 40.33 4.34 10.52
CA GLY A 288 41.53 3.97 11.26
C GLY A 288 42.68 4.98 11.08
N VAL A 289 42.94 5.40 9.84
CA VAL A 289 43.94 6.43 9.52
C VAL A 289 43.55 7.78 10.13
N GLY A 290 42.26 8.12 10.14
CA GLY A 290 41.74 9.33 10.76
C GLY A 290 41.93 9.36 12.27
N VAL A 291 41.65 8.25 12.96
CA VAL A 291 41.88 8.11 14.41
C VAL A 291 43.37 8.31 14.73
N ILE A 292 44.26 7.69 13.96
CA ILE A 292 45.71 7.88 14.10
C ILE A 292 46.09 9.36 13.87
N GLY A 293 45.55 10.00 12.84
CA GLY A 293 45.80 11.41 12.53
C GLY A 293 45.38 12.35 13.66
N ILE A 294 44.21 12.11 14.26
CA ILE A 294 43.71 12.88 15.41
C ILE A 294 44.60 12.68 16.64
N ILE A 295 44.98 11.43 16.94
CA ILE A 295 45.87 11.12 18.08
C ILE A 295 47.22 11.81 17.91
N LEU A 296 47.83 11.73 16.71
CA LEU A 296 49.10 12.40 16.41
C LEU A 296 48.96 13.92 16.50
N GLY A 297 47.86 14.48 16.01
CA GLY A 297 47.55 15.91 16.11
C GLY A 297 47.49 16.39 17.56
N PHE A 298 46.74 15.68 18.40
CA PHE A 298 46.61 16.01 19.82
C PHE A 298 47.93 15.83 20.58
N PHE A 299 48.64 14.73 20.35
CA PHE A 299 49.96 14.48 20.93
C PHE A 299 50.94 15.59 20.58
N ARG A 300 50.98 16.00 19.30
CA ARG A 300 51.88 17.05 18.84
C ARG A 300 51.48 18.43 19.37
N LEU A 301 50.18 18.71 19.44
CA LEU A 301 49.66 19.91 20.06
C LEU A 301 50.12 20.04 21.51
N LEU A 302 50.02 18.97 22.30
CA LEU A 302 50.46 18.94 23.70
C LEU A 302 51.98 19.17 23.80
N MET A 303 52.78 18.44 23.02
CA MET A 303 54.24 18.59 23.00
C MET A 303 54.67 20.03 22.65
N LEU A 304 54.14 20.62 21.58
CA LEU A 304 54.47 22.00 21.21
C LEU A 304 53.96 23.03 22.23
N THR A 305 52.86 22.75 22.91
CA THR A 305 52.38 23.61 24.02
C THR A 305 53.42 23.65 25.14
N LEU A 306 53.92 22.49 25.56
CA LEU A 306 54.95 22.40 26.60
C LEU A 306 56.24 23.10 26.18
N VAL A 307 56.68 22.90 24.94
CA VAL A 307 57.86 23.58 24.38
C VAL A 307 57.64 25.09 24.34
N SER A 308 56.48 25.56 23.89
CA SER A 308 56.14 26.99 23.85
C SER A 308 56.15 27.63 25.23
N VAL A 309 55.64 26.94 26.26
CA VAL A 309 55.69 27.40 27.65
C VAL A 309 57.15 27.51 28.13
N ASN A 310 57.98 26.50 27.84
CA ASN A 310 59.39 26.52 28.23
C ASN A 310 60.19 27.62 27.51
N VAL A 311 59.90 27.88 26.22
CA VAL A 311 60.49 28.97 25.45
C VAL A 311 60.06 30.34 26.01
N ARG A 312 58.77 30.52 26.31
CA ARG A 312 58.28 31.75 26.95
C ARG A 312 58.86 31.97 28.35
N SER A 313 59.13 30.90 29.09
CA SER A 313 59.83 31.00 30.38
C SER A 313 61.29 31.43 30.19
N GLN A 314 61.96 30.93 29.15
CA GLN A 314 63.34 31.30 28.82
C GLN A 314 63.47 32.78 28.45
N LEU A 315 62.49 33.37 27.76
CA LEU A 315 62.46 34.81 27.44
C LEU A 315 62.52 35.71 28.68
N LYS A 316 62.10 35.20 29.86
CA LYS A 316 62.11 35.95 31.12
C LYS A 316 63.39 35.74 31.94
N SER A 317 64.27 34.83 31.51
CA SER A 317 65.48 34.42 32.24
C SER A 317 66.72 34.81 31.46
N GLU A 318 67.64 35.50 32.12
CA GLU A 318 68.90 35.93 31.50
C GLU A 318 69.89 34.78 31.24
N LYS A 319 69.77 33.66 31.96
CA LYS A 319 70.66 32.49 31.78
C LYS A 319 70.10 31.50 30.77
N ALA A 320 70.89 31.11 29.79
CA ALA A 320 70.52 30.10 28.81
C ALA A 320 70.36 28.70 29.44
N SER A 321 69.31 27.97 29.05
CA SER A 321 69.03 26.60 29.52
C SER A 321 68.95 25.59 28.40
N LYS A 322 69.54 24.40 28.59
CA LYS A 322 69.53 23.32 27.59
C LYS A 322 68.14 22.68 27.36
N ASN A 323 67.20 22.91 28.27
CA ASN A 323 65.90 22.21 28.32
C ASN A 323 64.87 22.73 27.30
N ASN A 324 65.17 23.81 26.59
CA ASN A 324 64.27 24.38 25.58
C ASN A 324 65.05 24.83 24.33
N PRO A 325 64.40 24.89 23.15
CA PRO A 325 65.07 25.28 21.90
C PRO A 325 65.72 26.66 21.98
N LEU A 326 65.05 27.65 22.57
CA LEU A 326 65.59 29.01 22.70
C LEU A 326 66.87 29.02 23.53
N GLY A 327 66.87 28.37 24.68
CA GLY A 327 68.05 28.30 25.52
C GLY A 327 69.22 27.57 24.84
N ARG A 328 68.96 26.54 24.01
CA ARG A 328 70.02 25.91 23.20
C ARG A 328 70.62 26.85 22.16
N VAL A 329 69.82 27.72 21.54
CA VAL A 329 70.30 28.77 20.63
C VAL A 329 71.09 29.85 21.38
N LEU A 330 70.58 30.32 22.53
CA LEU A 330 71.26 31.31 23.38
C LEU A 330 72.63 30.80 23.88
N MET A 331 72.74 29.51 24.22
CA MET A 331 74.01 28.89 24.62
C MET A 331 75.07 28.96 23.52
N VAL A 332 74.69 28.99 22.24
CA VAL A 332 75.64 29.15 21.13
C VAL A 332 76.25 30.55 21.13
N ALA A 333 75.45 31.58 21.44
CA ALA A 333 75.96 32.94 21.63
C ALA A 333 76.90 33.02 22.85
N GLU A 334 76.50 32.44 23.98
CA GLU A 334 77.32 32.41 25.21
C GLU A 334 78.66 31.66 25.02
N SER A 335 78.66 30.59 24.22
CA SER A 335 79.86 29.78 23.95
C SER A 335 80.82 30.43 22.95
N ASN A 336 80.39 31.48 22.24
CA ASN A 336 81.17 32.17 21.22
C ASN A 336 81.25 33.69 21.48
N PRO A 337 81.71 34.14 22.67
CA PRO A 337 81.68 35.56 23.04
C PRO A 337 82.54 36.42 22.10
N ASN A 338 83.66 35.88 21.62
CA ASN A 338 84.64 36.59 20.80
C ASN A 338 84.41 36.48 19.28
N ALA A 339 83.35 35.80 18.83
CA ALA A 339 83.04 35.75 17.40
C ALA A 339 82.65 37.15 16.90
N ASP A 340 83.07 37.53 15.70
CA ASP A 340 82.54 38.73 15.03
C ASP A 340 81.03 38.58 14.73
N THR A 341 80.38 39.69 14.34
CA THR A 341 78.92 39.73 14.12
C THR A 341 78.47 38.77 13.04
N GLU A 342 79.22 38.67 11.94
CA GLU A 342 78.90 37.80 10.80
C GLU A 342 79.06 36.32 11.17
N THR A 343 80.16 35.97 11.85
CA THR A 343 80.37 34.61 12.36
C THR A 343 79.30 34.22 13.40
N LEU A 344 78.86 35.15 14.25
CA LEU A 344 77.81 34.87 15.23
C LEU A 344 76.45 34.66 14.56
N GLU A 345 76.12 35.46 13.54
CA GLU A 345 74.90 35.29 12.73
C GLU A 345 74.85 33.91 12.08
N LEU A 346 75.93 33.48 11.43
CA LEU A 346 76.03 32.15 10.82
C LEU A 346 75.84 31.03 11.85
N LYS A 347 76.46 31.12 13.03
CA LYS A 347 76.35 30.12 14.09
C LYS A 347 74.95 30.05 14.72
N LEU A 348 74.30 31.20 14.90
CA LEU A 348 72.93 31.25 15.39
C LEU A 348 71.93 30.71 14.36
N GLY A 349 72.13 31.06 13.08
CA GLY A 349 71.34 30.49 11.98
C GLY A 349 71.48 28.96 11.90
N GLU A 350 72.70 28.43 12.01
CA GLU A 350 72.92 26.98 12.07
C GLU A 350 72.20 26.33 13.27
N ALA A 351 72.24 26.97 14.44
CA ALA A 351 71.56 26.49 15.64
C ALA A 351 70.03 26.45 15.48
N ILE A 352 69.43 27.50 14.89
CA ILE A 352 67.99 27.53 14.60
C ILE A 352 67.63 26.43 13.59
N LEU A 353 68.38 26.31 12.50
CA LEU A 353 68.19 25.26 11.48
C LEU A 353 68.29 23.85 12.06
N LYS A 354 69.11 23.65 13.10
CA LYS A 354 69.21 22.38 13.82
C LYS A 354 67.98 22.07 14.67
N GLU A 355 67.30 23.09 15.18
CA GLU A 355 66.10 22.94 16.02
C GLU A 355 64.80 22.80 15.20
N THR A 356 64.72 23.45 14.04
CA THR A 356 63.54 23.48 13.15
C THR A 356 62.97 22.08 12.85
N PRO A 357 63.76 21.06 12.43
CA PRO A 357 63.21 19.73 12.14
C PRO A 357 62.51 19.08 13.33
N SER A 358 62.98 19.36 14.55
CA SER A 358 62.36 18.83 15.77
C SER A 358 61.01 19.47 16.05
N LEU A 359 60.84 20.77 15.71
CA LEU A 359 59.62 21.56 15.85
C LEU A 359 58.60 21.25 14.75
N GLU A 360 59.07 20.89 13.55
CA GLU A 360 58.21 20.50 12.43
C GLU A 360 57.89 19.00 12.36
N SER A 361 58.53 18.19 13.21
CA SER A 361 58.31 16.74 13.23
C SER A 361 56.82 16.38 13.36
N LEU A 362 56.41 15.35 12.62
CA LEU A 362 55.02 14.86 12.51
C LEU A 362 54.02 15.81 11.83
N LEU A 363 54.33 17.09 11.59
CA LEU A 363 53.44 18.00 10.86
C LEU A 363 53.15 17.47 9.44
N THR A 364 54.20 17.03 8.74
CA THR A 364 54.07 16.46 7.40
C THR A 364 53.19 15.21 7.39
N LEU A 365 53.27 14.37 8.41
CA LEU A 365 52.45 13.16 8.52
C LEU A 365 50.97 13.51 8.72
N ILE A 366 50.67 14.46 9.61
CA ILE A 366 49.29 14.93 9.84
C ILE A 366 48.74 15.57 8.55
N LYS A 367 49.55 16.37 7.83
CA LYS A 367 49.17 16.95 6.53
C LYS A 367 48.89 15.89 5.46
N MET A 368 49.73 14.86 5.40
CA MET A 368 49.54 13.73 4.48
C MET A 368 48.24 13.00 4.77
N ILE A 369 47.95 12.68 6.04
CA ILE A 369 46.68 12.03 6.43
C ILE A 369 45.48 12.89 6.02
N ALA A 370 45.52 14.19 6.30
CA ALA A 370 44.49 15.14 5.89
C ALA A 370 44.24 15.18 4.37
N THR A 371 45.29 14.98 3.58
CA THR A 371 45.22 15.07 2.11
C THR A 371 44.83 13.72 1.48
N ILE A 372 45.27 12.60 2.07
CA ILE A 372 45.01 11.25 1.57
C ILE A 372 43.60 10.78 1.95
N ALA A 373 43.04 11.20 3.09
CA ALA A 373 41.71 10.76 3.51
C ALA A 373 40.60 11.04 2.48
N PRO A 374 40.48 12.23 1.85
CA PRO A 374 39.54 12.47 0.76
C PRO A 374 39.82 11.63 -0.49
N LEU A 375 41.11 11.42 -0.83
CA LEU A 375 41.50 10.58 -1.96
C LEU A 375 41.13 9.11 -1.73
N GLY A 376 41.22 8.64 -0.48
CA GLY A 376 40.70 7.33 -0.06
C GLY A 376 39.19 7.24 -0.22
N GLY A 377 38.45 8.30 0.08
CA GLY A 377 37.01 8.38 -0.18
C GLY A 377 36.67 8.29 -1.68
N LEU A 378 37.42 8.99 -2.53
CA LEU A 378 37.31 8.88 -3.98
C LEU A 378 37.65 7.48 -4.50
N LEU A 379 38.65 6.81 -3.91
CA LEU A 379 38.93 5.40 -4.23
C LEU A 379 37.73 4.51 -3.85
N GLY A 380 37.14 4.78 -2.68
CA GLY A 380 35.93 4.11 -2.22
C GLY A 380 34.76 4.24 -3.20
N THR A 381 34.52 5.43 -3.77
CA THR A 381 33.45 5.60 -4.77
C THR A 381 33.69 4.79 -6.03
N VAL A 382 34.92 4.82 -6.56
CA VAL A 382 35.27 4.07 -7.76
C VAL A 382 35.09 2.57 -7.51
N THR A 383 35.57 2.05 -6.37
CA THR A 383 35.40 0.62 -6.03
C THR A 383 33.94 0.22 -5.81
N GLY A 384 33.13 1.06 -5.16
CA GLY A 384 31.69 0.81 -4.98
C GLY A 384 30.95 0.80 -6.31
N MET A 385 31.24 1.74 -7.21
CA MET A 385 30.65 1.75 -8.55
C MET A 385 31.08 0.56 -9.40
N ILE A 386 32.33 0.09 -9.27
CA ILE A 386 32.78 -1.15 -9.93
C ILE A 386 31.95 -2.35 -9.43
N GLN A 387 31.70 -2.44 -8.13
CA GLN A 387 30.85 -3.50 -7.57
C GLN A 387 29.42 -3.43 -8.12
N VAL A 388 28.83 -2.23 -8.23
CA VAL A 388 27.50 -2.06 -8.85
C VAL A 388 27.48 -2.60 -10.28
N PHE A 389 28.45 -2.23 -11.13
CA PHE A 389 28.53 -2.73 -12.50
C PHE A 389 28.75 -4.24 -12.59
N GLN A 390 29.52 -4.82 -11.66
CA GLN A 390 29.67 -6.28 -11.55
C GLN A 390 28.34 -6.96 -11.21
N GLN A 391 27.58 -6.42 -10.25
CA GLN A 391 26.26 -6.96 -9.90
C GLN A 391 25.27 -6.86 -11.05
N ILE A 392 25.26 -5.74 -11.79
CA ILE A 392 24.44 -5.58 -13.01
C ILE A 392 24.79 -6.65 -14.05
N THR A 393 26.07 -6.99 -14.19
CA THR A 393 26.52 -8.01 -15.16
C THR A 393 26.06 -9.42 -14.77
N VAL A 394 26.04 -9.73 -13.47
CA VAL A 394 25.68 -11.07 -12.97
C VAL A 394 24.17 -11.27 -12.84
N TYR A 395 23.47 -10.29 -12.27
CA TYR A 395 22.05 -10.40 -11.91
C TYR A 395 21.11 -9.62 -12.86
N GLY A 396 21.67 -8.90 -13.83
CA GLY A 396 20.91 -7.99 -14.69
C GLY A 396 20.54 -6.69 -13.98
N ALA A 397 19.97 -5.74 -14.74
CA ALA A 397 19.58 -4.44 -14.19
C ALA A 397 18.24 -4.44 -13.43
N GLY A 398 17.71 -5.63 -13.09
CA GLY A 398 16.31 -5.81 -12.68
C GLY A 398 16.00 -5.55 -11.20
N ASP A 399 16.99 -5.62 -10.31
CA ASP A 399 16.80 -5.39 -8.87
C ASP A 399 17.52 -4.11 -8.40
N PRO A 400 16.79 -2.99 -8.21
CA PRO A 400 17.34 -1.73 -7.73
C PRO A 400 17.93 -1.82 -6.31
N THR A 401 17.50 -2.79 -5.50
CA THR A 401 17.92 -2.94 -4.09
C THR A 401 19.40 -3.33 -4.00
N ILE A 402 19.82 -4.25 -4.88
CA ILE A 402 21.22 -4.70 -4.95
C ILE A 402 22.12 -3.57 -5.44
N MET A 403 21.65 -2.75 -6.37
CA MET A 403 22.40 -1.57 -6.84
C MET A 403 22.53 -0.49 -5.77
N ALA A 404 21.46 -0.26 -5.00
CA ALA A 404 21.43 0.74 -3.94
C ALA A 404 22.52 0.49 -2.89
N GLY A 405 22.83 -0.76 -2.56
CA GLY A 405 23.91 -1.11 -1.64
C GLY A 405 25.29 -0.62 -2.09
N GLY A 406 25.68 -0.89 -3.35
CA GLY A 406 26.99 -0.47 -3.87
C GLY A 406 27.11 1.06 -4.04
N ILE A 407 26.00 1.74 -4.39
CA ILE A 407 25.95 3.21 -4.44
C ILE A 407 26.05 3.81 -3.03
N SER A 408 25.32 3.25 -2.07
CA SER A 408 25.37 3.65 -0.65
C SER A 408 26.80 3.53 -0.10
N GLN A 409 27.49 2.42 -0.41
CA GLN A 409 28.90 2.24 -0.03
C GLN A 409 29.83 3.29 -0.66
N ALA A 410 29.66 3.56 -1.95
CA ALA A 410 30.42 4.61 -2.64
C ALA A 410 30.25 5.98 -1.97
N LEU A 411 29.01 6.38 -1.67
CA LEU A 411 28.74 7.67 -1.03
C LEU A 411 29.27 7.72 0.40
N MET A 412 29.11 6.65 1.18
CA MET A 412 29.55 6.61 2.57
C MET A 412 31.07 6.78 2.71
N THR A 413 31.86 6.13 1.87
CA THR A 413 33.33 6.28 1.88
C THR A 413 33.79 7.71 1.59
N THR A 414 33.06 8.47 0.75
CA THR A 414 33.35 9.89 0.52
C THR A 414 33.05 10.74 1.74
N VAL A 415 31.89 10.52 2.36
CA VAL A 415 31.49 11.22 3.58
C VAL A 415 32.53 10.98 4.67
N LEU A 416 32.95 9.73 4.88
CA LEU A 416 34.00 9.38 5.84
C LEU A 416 35.32 10.08 5.55
N GLY A 417 35.74 10.13 4.27
CA GLY A 417 36.95 10.85 3.85
C GLY A 417 36.92 12.32 4.24
N ILE A 418 35.79 13.00 4.02
CA ILE A 418 35.61 14.42 4.37
C ILE A 418 35.54 14.61 5.88
N VAL A 419 34.79 13.76 6.60
CA VAL A 419 34.64 13.80 8.06
C VAL A 419 35.99 13.63 8.75
N VAL A 420 36.90 12.83 8.19
CA VAL A 420 38.28 12.69 8.70
C VAL A 420 39.17 13.88 8.29
N ALA A 421 39.04 14.36 7.05
CA ALA A 421 39.91 15.42 6.53
C ALA A 421 39.71 16.75 7.25
N ILE A 422 38.47 17.18 7.49
CA ILE A 422 38.17 18.50 8.08
C ILE A 422 38.86 18.68 9.46
N PRO A 423 38.66 17.78 10.45
CA PRO A 423 39.33 17.90 11.74
C PRO A 423 40.85 17.77 11.65
N THR A 424 41.36 16.91 10.76
CA THR A 424 42.81 16.69 10.61
C THR A 424 43.51 17.90 10.00
N ILE A 425 42.91 18.56 9.01
CA ILE A 425 43.41 19.82 8.44
C ILE A 425 43.45 20.91 9.51
N PHE A 426 42.39 21.02 10.31
CA PHE A 426 42.34 21.97 11.42
C PHE A 426 43.47 21.71 12.43
N MET A 427 43.63 20.46 12.88
CA MET A 427 44.73 20.05 13.77
C MET A 427 46.09 20.38 13.18
N HIS A 428 46.36 20.03 11.92
CA HIS A 428 47.61 20.36 11.24
C HIS A 428 47.88 21.88 11.27
N THR A 429 46.86 22.69 11.00
CA THR A 429 46.98 24.15 10.93
C THR A 429 47.32 24.76 12.29
N VAL A 430 46.64 24.31 13.36
CA VAL A 430 46.91 24.77 14.73
C VAL A 430 48.32 24.39 15.17
N VAL A 431 48.72 23.15 14.93
CA VAL A 431 50.04 22.64 15.35
C VAL A 431 51.17 23.28 14.53
N LYS A 432 50.97 23.47 13.21
CA LYS A 432 51.91 24.21 12.34
C LYS A 432 52.07 25.65 12.81
N SER A 433 50.97 26.38 13.03
CA SER A 433 51.02 27.75 13.53
C SER A 433 51.79 27.87 14.85
N ARG A 434 51.65 26.90 15.76
CA ARG A 434 52.43 26.87 17.00
C ARG A 434 53.91 26.60 16.78
N SER A 435 54.27 25.72 15.84
CA SER A 435 55.66 25.49 15.46
C SER A 435 56.28 26.76 14.89
N ASP A 436 55.61 27.38 13.91
CA ASP A 436 56.05 28.62 13.25
C ASP A 436 56.25 29.74 14.29
N ASN A 437 55.33 29.90 15.24
CA ASN A 437 55.46 30.88 16.32
C ASN A 437 56.67 30.62 17.23
N ILE A 438 57.01 29.36 17.51
CA ILE A 438 58.21 29.05 18.29
C ILE A 438 59.46 29.42 17.49
N ILE A 439 59.51 29.06 16.20
CA ILE A 439 60.64 29.38 15.31
C ILE A 439 60.83 30.89 15.20
N HIS A 440 59.75 31.66 15.01
CA HIS A 440 59.82 33.11 14.97
C HIS A 440 60.37 33.72 16.26
N ILE A 441 60.04 33.17 17.43
CA ILE A 441 60.65 33.62 18.70
C ILE A 441 62.16 33.34 18.70
N LEU A 442 62.62 32.20 18.17
CA LEU A 442 64.04 31.89 18.07
C LEU A 442 64.77 32.89 17.16
N GLU A 443 64.19 33.18 15.99
CA GLU A 443 64.72 34.14 15.03
C GLU A 443 64.79 35.55 15.61
N GLU A 444 63.70 36.04 16.22
CA GLU A 444 63.63 37.36 16.83
C GLU A 444 64.70 37.56 17.90
N GLN A 445 64.90 36.56 18.77
CA GLN A 445 65.93 36.62 19.80
C GLN A 445 67.34 36.54 19.23
N ALA A 446 67.58 35.70 18.22
CA ALA A 446 68.86 35.63 17.55
C ALA A 446 69.23 36.95 16.86
N THR A 447 68.31 37.53 16.09
CA THR A 447 68.49 38.84 15.44
C THR A 447 68.70 39.95 16.47
N GLY A 448 67.93 39.96 17.57
CA GLY A 448 68.11 40.92 18.66
C GLY A 448 69.49 40.87 19.29
N MET A 449 70.06 39.67 19.50
CA MET A 449 71.43 39.51 20.00
C MET A 449 72.48 40.01 19.01
N ILE A 450 72.31 39.74 17.72
CA ILE A 450 73.22 40.21 16.67
C ILE A 450 73.21 41.74 16.61
N ALA A 451 72.02 42.35 16.64
CA ALA A 451 71.87 43.81 16.65
C ALA A 451 72.56 44.44 17.87
N GLN A 452 72.33 43.90 19.08
CA GLN A 452 72.97 44.40 20.29
C GLN A 452 74.50 44.28 20.23
N LYS A 453 75.03 43.21 19.62
CA LYS A 453 76.48 43.03 19.44
C LYS A 453 77.05 44.00 18.41
N ALA A 454 76.34 44.23 17.31
CA ALA A 454 76.73 45.18 16.27
C ALA A 454 76.73 46.63 16.80
N GLU A 455 75.73 47.02 17.59
CA GLU A 455 75.69 48.33 18.25
C GLU A 455 76.85 48.53 19.23
N ARG A 456 77.18 47.51 20.04
CA ARG A 456 78.34 47.56 20.95
C ARG A 456 79.66 47.68 20.19
N ALA A 457 79.81 46.97 19.06
CA ALA A 457 80.99 47.08 18.22
C ALA A 457 81.11 48.48 17.58
N ALA A 458 80.01 49.01 17.06
CA ALA A 458 79.95 50.34 16.44
C ALA A 458 80.15 51.50 17.43
N GLY A 459 79.68 51.38 18.68
CA GLY A 459 79.91 52.37 19.74
C GLY A 459 81.29 52.27 20.43
N SER A 460 82.07 51.24 20.11
CA SER A 460 83.44 51.02 20.62
C SER A 460 84.55 51.41 19.63
N SER A 461 84.15 51.85 18.42
CA SER A 461 85.01 52.43 17.39
C SER A 461 84.91 53.95 17.43
#